data_AF-A0A521P5G3-F1
#
_entry.id   AF-A0A521P5G3-F1
#
_cell.length_a   1.000
_cell.length_b   1.000
_cell.length_c   1.000
_cell.angle_alpha   90.00
_cell.angle_beta   90.00
_cell.angle_gamma   90.00
#
_symmetry.space_group_name_H-M   'P 1'
#
loop_
_entity.id
_entity.type
_entity.pdbx_description
1 polymer ?
#
loop_
_entity_poly.entity_id
_entity_poly.type
_entity_poly.pdbx_seq_one_letter_code
_entity_poly.pdbx_strand_id
1 'polypeptide(L)'
;MKTIEPNLGDLIALRRQAARRASDAATEMREGAATGGVRTTLRLEALAMLAGALIAYDRTGSGWGLFALLFLLPDLSMLGYLAGPRIGARVYNVAHSYLVPLGIGALGLLVALPFALPLALIWAAHIAFDRALGFGLKYEAGFGFTHLGRVGRQDPW
;
A
#
# COMPACT_ATOMS: atom_id res chain seq x y z
N MET A 1 -13.38 25.14 -38.43
CA MET A 1 -12.40 24.98 -37.34
C MET A 1 -11.29 24.08 -37.87
N LYS A 2 -10.08 24.61 -38.16
CA LYS A 2 -9.01 23.87 -38.84
C LYS A 2 -8.16 23.18 -37.77
N THR A 3 -8.22 21.85 -37.68
CA THR A 3 -7.36 21.06 -36.79
C THR A 3 -5.92 21.19 -37.27
N ILE A 4 -5.05 21.79 -36.46
CA ILE A 4 -3.61 21.87 -36.77
C ILE A 4 -3.01 20.52 -36.37
N GLU A 5 -2.57 19.73 -37.34
CA GLU A 5 -1.82 18.52 -37.06
C GLU A 5 -0.41 18.88 -36.54
N PRO A 6 0.06 18.25 -35.46
CA PRO A 6 1.38 18.55 -34.89
C PRO A 6 2.48 18.16 -35.89
N ASN A 7 3.47 19.03 -36.06
CA ASN A 7 4.60 18.74 -36.94
C ASN A 7 5.61 17.78 -36.27
N LEU A 8 6.57 17.26 -37.04
CA LEU A 8 7.58 16.32 -36.53
C LEU A 8 8.39 16.89 -35.35
N GLY A 9 8.65 18.20 -35.33
CA GLY A 9 9.33 18.88 -34.23
C GLY A 9 8.51 18.83 -32.94
N ASP A 10 7.20 19.09 -33.02
CA ASP A 10 6.27 19.04 -31.89
C ASP A 10 6.17 17.60 -31.32
N LEU A 11 6.08 16.60 -32.20
CA LEU A 11 6.04 15.18 -31.79
C LEU A 11 7.34 14.74 -31.09
N ILE A 12 8.50 15.20 -31.56
CA ILE A 12 9.79 14.92 -30.93
C ILE A 12 9.91 15.63 -29.58
N ALA A 13 9.44 16.87 -29.46
CA ALA A 13 9.43 17.61 -28.21
C ALA A 13 8.52 16.95 -27.16
N LEU A 14 7.31 16.54 -27.57
CA LEU A 14 6.37 15.81 -26.72
C LEU A 14 6.94 14.48 -26.23
N ARG A 15 7.57 13.69 -27.11
CA ARG A 15 8.26 12.45 -26.71
C ARG A 15 9.40 12.70 -25.73
N ARG A 16 10.23 13.73 -25.96
CA ARG A 16 11.32 14.11 -25.04
C ARG A 16 10.77 14.55 -23.68
N GLN A 17 9.69 15.32 -23.66
CA GLN A 17 9.05 15.76 -22.42
C GLN A 17 8.45 14.59 -21.65
N ALA A 18 7.79 13.66 -22.33
CA ALA A 18 7.27 12.44 -21.72
C ALA A 18 8.38 11.56 -21.13
N ALA A 19 9.50 11.39 -21.87
CA ALA A 19 10.66 10.65 -21.40
C ALA A 19 11.32 11.28 -20.17
N ARG A 20 11.46 12.62 -20.15
CA ARG A 20 11.98 13.35 -18.97
C ARG A 20 11.09 13.16 -17.76
N ARG A 21 9.77 13.36 -17.91
CA ARG A 21 8.80 13.13 -16.80
C ARG A 21 8.85 11.71 -16.25
N ALA A 22 9.02 10.71 -17.12
CA ALA A 22 9.17 9.32 -16.69
C ALA A 22 10.49 9.09 -15.92
N SER A 23 11.59 9.72 -16.37
CA SER A 23 12.88 9.68 -15.69
C SER A 23 12.82 10.37 -14.32
N ASP A 24 12.23 11.57 -14.25
CA ASP A 24 12.13 12.35 -13.01
C ASP A 24 11.27 11.60 -11.97
N ALA A 25 10.14 11.03 -12.40
CA ALA A 25 9.32 10.18 -11.54
C ALA A 25 10.08 8.93 -11.05
N ALA A 26 10.86 8.28 -11.93
CA ALA A 26 11.68 7.13 -11.53
C ALA A 26 12.80 7.52 -10.53
N THR A 27 13.37 8.71 -10.66
CA THR A 27 14.36 9.26 -9.71
C THR A 27 13.72 9.58 -8.36
N GLU A 28 12.62 10.35 -8.33
CA GLU A 28 11.88 10.66 -7.11
C GLU A 28 11.47 9.38 -6.35
N MET A 29 11.13 8.32 -7.08
CA MET A 29 10.81 7.02 -6.49
C MET A 29 12.01 6.28 -5.91
N ARG A 30 13.18 6.32 -6.59
CA ARG A 30 14.41 5.76 -6.03
C ARG A 30 14.86 6.50 -4.78
N GLU A 31 14.58 7.80 -4.72
CA GLU A 31 14.89 8.65 -3.56
C GLU A 31 13.89 8.46 -2.41
N GLY A 32 12.62 8.15 -2.71
CA GLY A 32 11.57 7.97 -1.70
C GLY A 32 11.47 6.57 -1.08
N ALA A 33 12.12 5.55 -1.62
CA ALA A 33 12.06 4.19 -1.08
C ALA A 33 13.12 3.96 0.03
N ALA A 34 12.73 3.29 1.11
CA ALA A 34 13.66 2.85 2.14
C ALA A 34 14.62 1.77 1.60
N THR A 35 15.89 1.87 1.95
CA THR A 35 16.95 0.96 1.48
C THR A 35 17.79 0.43 2.65
N GLY A 36 18.60 -0.60 2.38
CA GLY A 36 19.57 -1.13 3.32
C GLY A 36 18.99 -1.50 4.70
N GLY A 37 19.69 -1.12 5.77
CA GLY A 37 19.31 -1.44 7.14
C GLY A 37 17.96 -0.88 7.56
N VAL A 38 17.59 0.33 7.12
CA VAL A 38 16.29 0.96 7.45
C VAL A 38 15.13 0.12 6.92
N ARG A 39 15.25 -0.36 5.68
CA ARG A 39 14.25 -1.24 5.08
C ARG A 39 14.08 -2.52 5.88
N THR A 40 15.19 -3.14 6.32
CA THR A 40 15.14 -4.34 7.17
C THR A 40 14.43 -4.04 8.49
N THR A 41 14.74 -2.92 9.15
CA THR A 41 14.07 -2.52 10.38
C THR A 41 12.56 -2.37 10.17
N LEU A 42 12.11 -1.68 9.12
CA LEU A 42 10.68 -1.52 8.83
C LEU A 42 9.96 -2.87 8.62
N ARG A 43 10.63 -3.83 7.99
CA ARG A 43 10.05 -5.18 7.80
C ARG A 43 10.00 -5.98 9.10
N LEU A 44 11.00 -5.81 9.98
CA LEU A 44 11.02 -6.43 11.30
C LEU A 44 9.97 -5.81 12.23
N GLU A 45 9.79 -4.49 12.19
CA GLU A 45 8.70 -3.80 12.89
C GLU A 45 7.34 -4.31 12.43
N ALA A 46 7.16 -4.49 11.12
CA ALA A 46 5.95 -5.07 10.57
C ALA A 46 5.74 -6.52 11.03
N LEU A 47 6.78 -7.34 11.08
CA LEU A 47 6.70 -8.71 11.61
C LEU A 47 6.32 -8.72 13.10
N ALA A 48 6.91 -7.84 13.90
CA ALA A 48 6.54 -7.68 15.31
C ALA A 48 5.09 -7.23 15.46
N MET A 49 4.62 -6.34 14.58
CA MET A 49 3.23 -5.90 14.59
C MET A 49 2.25 -6.99 14.19
N LEU A 50 2.61 -7.82 13.22
CA LEU A 50 1.84 -9.01 12.87
C LEU A 50 1.71 -9.95 14.07
N ALA A 51 2.84 -10.28 14.73
CA ALA A 51 2.83 -11.15 15.91
C ALA A 51 1.96 -10.56 17.04
N GLY A 52 2.10 -9.27 17.33
CA GLY A 52 1.30 -8.57 18.33
C GLY A 52 -0.20 -8.59 18.00
N ALA A 53 -0.57 -8.35 16.75
CA ALA A 53 -1.96 -8.37 16.30
C ALA A 53 -2.57 -9.78 16.39
N LEU A 54 -1.82 -10.84 16.03
CA LEU A 54 -2.27 -12.22 16.16
C LEU A 54 -2.50 -12.63 17.62
N ILE A 55 -1.55 -12.30 18.51
CA ILE A 55 -1.68 -12.56 19.95
C ILE A 55 -2.89 -11.81 20.51
N ALA A 56 -3.06 -10.54 20.18
CA ALA A 56 -4.20 -9.75 20.64
C ALA A 56 -5.53 -10.28 20.08
N TYR A 57 -5.55 -10.72 18.82
CA TYR A 57 -6.75 -11.27 18.18
C TYR A 57 -7.22 -12.55 18.86
N ASP A 58 -6.30 -13.46 19.18
CA ASP A 58 -6.61 -14.71 19.89
C ASP A 58 -7.32 -14.45 21.22
N ARG A 59 -6.93 -13.38 21.93
CA ARG A 59 -7.58 -12.94 23.19
C ARG A 59 -9.00 -12.42 23.01
N THR A 60 -9.42 -12.08 21.80
CA THR A 60 -10.80 -11.64 21.54
C THR A 60 -11.80 -12.78 21.52
N GLY A 61 -11.34 -14.03 21.35
CA GLY A 61 -12.23 -15.20 21.25
C GLY A 61 -13.11 -15.25 19.99
N SER A 62 -12.87 -14.38 19.00
CA SER A 62 -13.72 -14.25 17.80
C SER A 62 -13.60 -15.41 16.80
N GLY A 63 -12.66 -16.33 17.04
CA GLY A 63 -12.44 -17.53 16.23
C GLY A 63 -11.61 -17.28 14.97
N TRP A 64 -10.79 -18.27 14.60
CA TRP A 64 -9.86 -18.16 13.46
C TRP A 64 -10.55 -18.22 12.08
N GLY A 65 -11.80 -18.69 12.01
CA GLY A 65 -12.58 -18.67 10.77
C GLY A 65 -12.92 -17.25 10.31
N LEU A 66 -13.30 -16.36 11.24
CA LEU A 66 -13.53 -14.94 10.95
C LEU A 66 -12.24 -14.26 10.50
N PHE A 67 -11.12 -14.58 11.16
CA PHE A 67 -9.80 -14.09 10.78
C PHE A 67 -9.49 -14.46 9.34
N ALA A 68 -9.54 -15.75 9.00
CA ALA A 68 -9.22 -16.24 7.67
C ALA A 68 -10.13 -15.62 6.58
N LEU A 69 -11.43 -15.46 6.88
CA LEU A 69 -12.40 -14.89 5.95
C LEU A 69 -12.08 -13.42 5.62
N LEU A 70 -11.73 -12.61 6.63
CA LEU A 70 -11.55 -11.17 6.47
C LEU A 70 -10.10 -10.76 6.18
N PHE A 71 -9.12 -11.64 6.39
CA PHE A 71 -7.70 -11.32 6.28
C PHE A 71 -7.36 -10.69 4.93
N LEU A 72 -7.81 -11.29 3.82
CA LEU A 72 -7.52 -10.80 2.46
C LEU A 72 -8.47 -9.70 1.96
N LEU A 73 -9.44 -9.28 2.77
CA LEU A 73 -10.43 -8.28 2.34
C LEU A 73 -9.80 -6.92 1.98
N PRO A 74 -8.78 -6.39 2.70
CA PRO A 74 -8.15 -5.12 2.33
C PRO A 74 -7.50 -5.14 0.94
N ASP A 75 -7.06 -6.31 0.46
CA ASP A 75 -6.42 -6.46 -0.84
C ASP A 75 -7.35 -6.22 -2.03
N LEU A 76 -8.68 -6.34 -1.85
CA LEU A 76 -9.64 -5.95 -2.88
C LEU A 76 -9.50 -4.47 -3.29
N SER A 77 -8.90 -3.63 -2.44
CA SER A 77 -8.55 -2.25 -2.78
C SER A 77 -7.65 -2.13 -4.01
N MET A 78 -6.90 -3.19 -4.38
CA MET A 78 -6.10 -3.21 -5.60
C MET A 78 -6.94 -3.11 -6.87
N LEU A 79 -8.24 -3.48 -6.82
CA LEU A 79 -9.16 -3.29 -7.94
C LEU A 79 -9.33 -1.80 -8.31
N GLY A 80 -8.99 -0.87 -7.41
CA GLY A 80 -8.92 0.56 -7.72
C GLY A 80 -7.96 0.89 -8.87
N TYR A 81 -6.97 0.02 -9.14
CA TYR A 81 -6.07 0.18 -10.28
C TYR A 81 -6.76 -0.01 -11.64
N LEU A 82 -7.96 -0.60 -11.69
CA LEU A 82 -8.78 -0.64 -12.91
C LEU A 82 -9.20 0.77 -13.37
N ALA A 83 -9.27 1.74 -12.45
CA ALA A 83 -9.51 3.15 -12.74
C ALA A 83 -8.22 3.95 -12.99
N GLY A 84 -7.07 3.28 -13.02
CA GLY A 84 -5.76 3.86 -13.30
C GLY A 84 -4.82 3.99 -12.08
N PRO A 85 -3.51 4.25 -12.31
CA PRO A 85 -2.48 4.17 -11.28
C PRO A 85 -2.65 5.10 -10.08
N ARG A 86 -3.13 6.34 -10.31
CA ARG A 86 -3.31 7.33 -9.25
C ARG A 86 -4.45 6.96 -8.30
N ILE A 87 -5.61 6.62 -8.86
CA ILE A 87 -6.79 6.20 -8.08
C ILE A 87 -6.47 4.90 -7.35
N GLY A 88 -5.88 3.93 -8.05
CA GLY A 88 -5.43 2.67 -7.47
C GLY A 88 -4.50 2.86 -6.28
N ALA A 89 -3.46 3.69 -6.41
CA ALA A 89 -2.52 3.97 -5.31
C ALA A 89 -3.22 4.60 -4.11
N ARG A 90 -4.11 5.57 -4.31
CA ARG A 90 -4.84 6.23 -3.21
C ARG A 90 -5.78 5.27 -2.48
N VAL A 91 -6.60 4.52 -3.22
CA VAL A 91 -7.55 3.55 -2.66
C VAL A 91 -6.79 2.46 -1.89
N TYR A 92 -5.73 1.91 -2.50
CA TYR A 92 -4.88 0.92 -1.84
C TYR A 92 -4.23 1.49 -0.58
N ASN A 93 -3.68 2.71 -0.61
CA ASN A 93 -3.00 3.33 0.53
C ASN A 93 -3.95 3.63 1.68
N VAL A 94 -5.19 4.04 1.42
CA VAL A 94 -6.20 4.19 2.47
C VAL A 94 -6.49 2.85 3.13
N ALA A 95 -6.68 1.79 2.33
CA ALA A 95 -6.91 0.45 2.84
C ALA A 95 -5.68 -0.14 3.57
N HIS A 96 -4.45 0.25 3.20
CA HIS A 96 -3.20 -0.24 3.77
C HIS A 96 -2.52 0.74 4.74
N SER A 97 -3.29 1.73 5.21
CA SER A 97 -2.89 2.64 6.28
C SER A 97 -3.36 2.10 7.62
N TYR A 98 -2.50 2.12 8.64
CA TYR A 98 -2.89 1.78 10.01
C TYR A 98 -3.90 2.76 10.61
N LEU A 99 -4.07 3.96 10.04
CA LEU A 99 -5.04 4.94 10.53
C LEU A 99 -6.47 4.38 10.58
N VAL A 100 -6.85 3.60 9.57
CA VAL A 100 -8.21 3.04 9.48
C VAL A 100 -8.48 1.99 10.55
N PRO A 101 -7.69 0.89 10.68
CA PRO A 101 -7.92 -0.08 11.74
C PRO A 101 -7.71 0.51 13.14
N LEU A 102 -6.76 1.43 13.34
CA LEU A 102 -6.60 2.11 14.63
C LEU A 102 -7.82 2.96 14.98
N GLY A 103 -8.38 3.69 14.01
CA GLY A 103 -9.60 4.47 14.21
C GLY A 103 -10.80 3.58 14.56
N ILE A 104 -10.98 2.46 13.85
CA ILE A 104 -12.04 1.48 14.13
C ILE A 104 -11.86 0.87 15.53
N GLY A 105 -10.65 0.45 15.87
CA GLY A 105 -10.35 -0.13 17.18
C GLY A 105 -10.57 0.86 18.32
N ALA A 106 -10.07 2.09 18.17
CA ALA A 106 -10.25 3.15 19.17
C ALA A 106 -11.73 3.52 19.36
N LEU A 107 -12.47 3.73 18.26
CA LEU A 107 -13.90 3.99 18.33
C LEU A 107 -14.63 2.79 18.97
N GLY A 108 -14.28 1.57 18.59
CA GLY A 108 -14.82 0.34 19.14
C GLY A 108 -14.69 0.23 20.64
N LEU A 109 -13.53 0.62 21.18
CA LEU A 109 -13.29 0.68 22.62
C LEU A 109 -14.11 1.80 23.30
N LEU A 110 -14.22 2.96 22.67
CA LEU A 110 -14.95 4.12 23.22
C LEU A 110 -16.47 3.91 23.29
N VAL A 111 -17.05 3.23 22.29
CA VAL A 111 -18.51 2.99 22.20
C VAL A 111 -18.89 1.53 22.45
N ALA A 112 -17.96 0.72 22.96
CA ALA A 112 -18.15 -0.69 23.33
C ALA A 112 -18.72 -1.57 22.19
N LEU A 113 -18.24 -1.40 20.96
CA LEU A 113 -18.64 -2.25 19.82
C LEU A 113 -17.88 -3.58 19.84
N PRO A 114 -18.54 -4.73 20.08
CA PRO A 114 -17.87 -6.01 20.33
C PRO A 114 -17.09 -6.54 19.12
N PHE A 115 -17.48 -6.16 17.90
CA PHE A 115 -16.84 -6.61 16.65
C PHE A 115 -15.70 -5.68 16.17
N ALA A 116 -15.59 -4.47 16.73
CA ALA A 116 -14.68 -3.46 16.21
C ALA A 116 -13.20 -3.80 16.49
N LEU A 117 -12.88 -4.28 17.70
CA LEU A 117 -11.52 -4.67 18.05
C LEU A 117 -11.03 -5.89 17.24
N PRO A 118 -11.79 -7.00 17.12
CA PRO A 118 -11.41 -8.11 16.24
C PRO A 118 -11.18 -7.67 14.79
N LEU A 119 -12.07 -6.85 14.23
CA LEU A 119 -11.96 -6.34 12.86
C LEU A 119 -10.70 -5.49 12.67
N ALA A 120 -10.44 -4.58 13.61
CA ALA A 120 -9.24 -3.74 13.60
C ALA A 120 -7.95 -4.58 13.67
N LEU A 121 -7.93 -5.63 14.48
CA LEU A 121 -6.78 -6.53 14.64
C LEU A 121 -6.53 -7.38 13.39
N ILE A 122 -7.58 -7.95 12.76
CA ILE A 122 -7.44 -8.69 11.50
C ILE A 122 -6.86 -7.77 10.41
N TRP A 123 -7.41 -6.57 10.28
CA TRP A 123 -6.97 -5.61 9.28
C TRP A 123 -5.54 -5.12 9.55
N ALA A 124 -5.19 -4.80 10.79
CA ALA A 124 -3.82 -4.45 11.17
C ALA A 124 -2.85 -5.61 10.92
N ALA A 125 -3.25 -6.87 11.18
CA ALA A 125 -2.46 -8.05 10.88
C ALA A 125 -2.19 -8.19 9.37
N HIS A 126 -3.20 -7.97 8.52
CA HIS A 126 -3.01 -7.97 7.05
C HIS A 126 -1.99 -6.91 6.61
N ILE A 127 -2.14 -5.66 7.06
CA ILE A 127 -1.19 -4.58 6.73
C ILE A 127 0.24 -4.93 7.19
N ALA A 128 0.36 -5.51 8.38
CA ALA A 128 1.64 -5.91 8.95
C ALA A 128 2.28 -7.07 8.16
N PHE A 129 1.48 -8.05 7.76
CA PHE A 129 1.92 -9.16 6.92
C PHE A 129 2.46 -8.67 5.57
N ASP A 130 1.71 -7.80 4.89
CA ASP A 130 2.13 -7.18 3.64
C ASP A 130 3.48 -6.48 3.77
N ARG A 131 3.62 -5.64 4.80
CA ARG A 131 4.86 -4.90 5.06
C ARG A 131 6.03 -5.81 5.42
N ALA A 132 5.80 -6.89 6.16
CA ALA A 132 6.83 -7.88 6.46
C ALA A 132 7.34 -8.59 5.20
N LEU A 133 6.44 -8.86 4.23
CA LEU A 133 6.80 -9.42 2.92
C LEU A 133 7.47 -8.42 1.97
N GLY A 134 7.50 -7.13 2.34
CA GLY A 134 8.09 -6.07 1.51
C GLY A 134 7.09 -5.42 0.56
N PHE A 135 5.79 -5.73 0.66
CA PHE A 135 4.74 -4.88 0.12
C PHE A 135 4.61 -3.62 0.98
N GLY A 136 3.88 -2.61 0.49
CA GLY A 136 3.75 -1.38 1.24
C GLY A 136 2.90 -0.35 0.51
N LEU A 137 2.77 0.82 1.13
CA LEU A 137 2.13 1.98 0.53
C LEU A 137 2.74 2.29 -0.84
N LYS A 138 1.85 2.57 -1.79
CA LYS A 138 2.08 2.66 -3.22
C LYS A 138 2.33 4.09 -3.63
N TYR A 139 3.28 4.27 -4.53
CA TYR A 139 3.43 5.51 -5.29
C TYR A 139 2.44 5.54 -6.47
N GLU A 140 2.03 6.74 -6.87
CA GLU A 140 1.09 6.95 -7.99
C GLU A 140 1.65 6.51 -9.36
N ALA A 141 2.94 6.14 -9.41
CA ALA A 141 3.60 5.59 -10.59
C ALA A 141 3.17 4.17 -10.97
N GLY A 142 2.54 3.42 -10.06
CA GLY A 142 2.02 2.08 -10.32
C GLY A 142 2.12 1.12 -9.15
N PHE A 143 1.45 -0.03 -9.26
CA PHE A 143 1.31 -1.01 -8.17
C PHE A 143 2.65 -1.58 -7.66
N GLY A 144 3.64 -1.70 -8.54
CA GLY A 144 4.94 -2.27 -8.20
C GLY A 144 5.84 -1.34 -7.38
N PHE A 145 5.45 -0.10 -7.11
CA PHE A 145 6.33 0.91 -6.51
C PHE A 145 5.85 1.26 -5.12
N THR A 146 6.68 1.00 -4.11
CA THR A 146 6.32 1.19 -2.71
C THR A 146 7.38 1.96 -1.94
N HIS A 147 7.01 2.47 -0.77
CA HIS A 147 7.96 3.04 0.19
C HIS A 147 8.99 2.01 0.72
N LEU A 148 8.76 0.71 0.54
CA LEU A 148 9.73 -0.36 0.85
C LEU A 148 10.50 -0.86 -0.39
N GLY A 149 10.50 -0.11 -1.49
CA GLY A 149 11.17 -0.49 -2.73
C GLY A 149 10.21 -1.05 -3.78
N ARG A 150 10.78 -1.72 -4.79
CA ARG A 150 9.99 -2.25 -5.91
C ARG A 150 9.54 -3.68 -5.60
N VAL A 151 8.31 -4.02 -5.99
CA VAL A 151 7.79 -5.37 -5.81
C VAL A 151 8.44 -6.32 -6.82
N GLY A 152 8.95 -7.45 -6.33
CA GLY A 152 9.47 -8.55 -7.14
C GLY A 152 10.92 -8.40 -7.58
N ARG A 153 11.35 -9.20 -8.56
CA ARG A 153 12.76 -9.32 -9.01
C ARG A 153 13.38 -8.05 -9.61
N GLN A 154 12.56 -7.02 -9.85
CA GLN A 154 13.00 -5.75 -10.40
C GLN A 154 13.44 -4.76 -9.32
N ASP A 155 13.41 -5.18 -8.06
CA ASP A 155 13.89 -4.39 -6.94
C ASP A 155 15.40 -4.20 -7.04
N PRO A 156 15.90 -2.96 -7.14
CA PRO A 156 17.33 -2.70 -7.27
C PRO A 156 18.10 -2.86 -5.95
N TRP A 157 17.46 -3.38 -4.88
CA TRP A 157 17.99 -3.48 -3.52
C TRP A 157 17.85 -4.88 -2.95
#